data_AF-A0AAN5NCD3-F1
#
_entry.id   AF-A0AAN5NCD3-F1
#
_cell.length_a   1.000
_cell.length_b   1.000
_cell.length_c   1.000
_cell.angle_alpha   90.00
_cell.angle_beta   90.00
_cell.angle_gamma   90.00
#
_symmetry.space_group_name_H-M   'P 1'
#
loop_
_entity.id
_entity.type
_entity.pdbx_description
1 polymer ?
#
loop_
_entity_poly.entity_id
_entity_poly.type
_entity_poly.pdbx_seq_one_letter_code
_entity_poly.pdbx_strand_id
1 'polypeptide(L)'
;MKKKLVFLGLICLSLFAFVGCGTEKLDISNCIDVRYGEFNGSAKIYESSLDLGKLQDIPKLKGLTPDMLKGDYKITLVGDKTDLKNGDKVKLHLEYNKDLYKRDFNVEFKFEPTEVTIEGLPDKLTDINQISKEQWEKIYLAANKYFENIAKEKKFNNVKLERILKFEDNNTGQIDIGFIYSYRSNNNELSYICLNDSLKFKVDNELEYNNFSINLALDSIWFNKFFIDYSKPLNEILNNIYTNVYKCKYSILWSAEN
;
A
#
# COMPACT_ATOMS: atom_id res chain seq x y z
N MET A 1 -13.97 -19.92 -35.69
CA MET A 1 -13.05 -19.18 -34.80
C MET A 1 -12.39 -18.06 -35.60
N LYS A 2 -12.75 -16.79 -35.36
CA LYS A 2 -12.11 -15.62 -35.96
C LYS A 2 -11.24 -14.97 -34.88
N LYS A 3 -9.91 -14.98 -35.05
CA LYS A 3 -8.97 -14.16 -34.26
C LYS A 3 -8.60 -12.95 -35.12
N LYS A 4 -8.86 -11.74 -34.63
CA LYS A 4 -8.53 -10.48 -35.29
C LYS A 4 -7.10 -10.04 -34.91
N LEU A 5 -6.38 -9.56 -35.92
CA LEU A 5 -5.12 -8.81 -35.91
C LEU A 5 -5.15 -7.61 -34.95
N VAL A 6 -3.98 -7.15 -34.47
CA VAL A 6 -3.42 -5.82 -34.80
C VAL A 6 -1.87 -5.86 -34.79
N PHE A 7 -1.30 -5.26 -35.85
CA PHE A 7 0.08 -4.94 -36.17
C PHE A 7 0.78 -4.03 -35.15
N LEU A 8 2.09 -4.21 -34.94
CA LEU A 8 3.10 -3.16 -34.66
C LEU A 8 4.45 -3.90 -34.73
N GLY A 9 5.43 -3.61 -35.58
CA GLY A 9 5.78 -2.41 -36.32
C GLY A 9 7.28 -2.58 -36.57
N LEU A 10 7.62 -3.41 -37.56
CA LEU A 10 8.98 -3.66 -38.00
C LEU A 10 9.38 -2.49 -38.91
N ILE A 11 10.26 -1.60 -38.44
CA ILE A 11 11.03 -0.71 -39.31
C ILE A 11 12.50 -0.89 -38.97
N CYS A 12 13.17 -1.59 -39.87
CA CYS A 12 14.61 -1.76 -39.92
C CYS A 12 15.33 -0.42 -40.12
N LEU A 13 16.44 -0.27 -39.38
CA LEU A 13 17.76 0.17 -39.84
C LEU A 13 17.82 0.87 -41.21
N SER A 14 18.13 2.15 -41.19
CA SER A 14 19.00 2.75 -42.21
C SER A 14 20.04 3.64 -41.53
N LEU A 15 21.26 3.12 -41.44
CA LEU A 15 22.47 3.93 -41.26
C LEU A 15 22.60 4.87 -42.46
N PHE A 16 22.74 6.17 -42.22
CA PHE A 16 23.63 7.02 -43.02
C PHE A 16 24.34 8.01 -42.11
N ALA A 17 25.66 8.04 -42.28
CA ALA A 17 26.61 8.85 -41.57
C ALA A 17 26.37 10.35 -41.80
N PHE A 18 26.28 11.09 -40.69
CA PHE A 18 26.83 12.44 -40.62
C PHE A 18 27.78 12.47 -39.42
N VAL A 19 29.08 12.55 -39.71
CA VAL A 19 30.06 13.11 -38.78
C VAL A 19 29.73 14.60 -38.69
N GLY A 20 28.71 14.93 -37.92
CA GLY A 20 28.33 16.29 -37.58
C GLY A 20 29.02 16.67 -36.28
N CYS A 21 29.82 17.73 -36.33
CA CYS A 21 30.37 18.41 -35.16
C CYS A 21 29.22 19.09 -34.38
N GLY A 22 28.40 18.28 -33.73
CA GLY A 22 27.22 18.71 -32.99
C GLY A 22 26.92 17.74 -31.86
N THR A 23 26.54 18.30 -30.72
CA THR A 23 26.07 17.53 -29.57
C THR A 23 24.77 16.82 -29.95
N GLU A 24 24.72 15.50 -29.81
CA GLU A 24 23.52 14.72 -30.14
C GLU A 24 22.47 14.87 -29.04
N LYS A 25 21.22 15.11 -29.42
CA LYS A 25 20.10 15.16 -28.48
C LYS A 25 19.56 13.75 -28.23
N LEU A 26 19.74 13.23 -27.03
CA LEU A 26 19.27 11.90 -26.63
C LEU A 26 18.00 12.00 -25.79
N ASP A 27 16.93 11.33 -26.23
CA ASP A 27 15.73 11.19 -25.41
C ASP A 27 15.94 10.13 -24.31
N ILE A 28 15.83 10.54 -23.05
CA ILE A 28 16.03 9.66 -21.88
C ILE A 28 14.74 9.42 -21.09
N SER A 29 13.57 9.75 -21.64
CA SER A 29 12.30 9.63 -20.92
C SER A 29 12.01 8.24 -20.40
N ASN A 30 12.39 7.19 -21.15
CA ASN A 30 12.22 5.80 -20.72
C ASN A 30 13.18 5.39 -19.59
N CYS A 31 14.17 6.22 -19.26
CA CYS A 31 15.12 6.01 -18.18
C CYS A 31 14.66 6.67 -16.87
N ILE A 32 13.54 7.40 -16.85
CA ILE A 32 13.03 8.02 -15.63
C ILE A 32 12.02 7.11 -14.94
N ASP A 33 12.31 6.74 -13.70
CA ASP A 33 11.37 6.07 -12.79
C ASP A 33 10.78 7.09 -11.83
N VAL A 34 9.45 7.16 -11.76
CA VAL A 34 8.74 8.12 -10.91
C VAL A 34 8.02 7.35 -9.83
N ARG A 35 8.39 7.61 -8.58
CA ARG A 35 7.77 6.96 -7.43
C ARG A 35 6.83 7.93 -6.73
N TYR A 36 5.59 7.47 -6.59
CA TYR A 36 4.51 8.19 -5.94
C TYR A 36 4.23 7.57 -4.57
N GLY A 37 3.55 8.32 -3.72
CA GLY A 37 3.15 7.85 -2.39
C GLY A 37 2.06 6.80 -2.36
N GLU A 38 1.63 6.46 -1.15
CA GLU A 38 0.94 5.20 -0.90
C GLU A 38 -0.50 5.12 -1.41
N PHE A 39 -1.25 6.24 -1.49
CA PHE A 39 -2.69 6.18 -1.81
C PHE A 39 -3.19 7.28 -2.75
N ASN A 40 -4.24 6.95 -3.47
CA ASN A 40 -5.01 7.82 -4.36
C ASN A 40 -5.53 9.06 -3.61
N GLY A 41 -5.20 10.26 -4.10
CA GLY A 41 -5.56 11.53 -3.45
C GLY A 41 -4.76 11.86 -2.17
N SER A 42 -3.67 11.13 -1.88
CA SER A 42 -2.61 11.57 -0.93
C SER A 42 -1.21 11.26 -1.43
N ALA A 43 -1.08 10.83 -2.68
CA ALA A 43 0.23 10.54 -3.20
C ALA A 43 0.99 11.85 -3.41
N LYS A 44 2.24 11.85 -2.94
CA LYS A 44 3.26 12.83 -3.29
C LYS A 44 4.33 12.12 -4.09
N ILE A 45 4.98 12.83 -5.00
CA ILE A 45 6.20 12.31 -5.62
C ILE A 45 7.30 12.43 -4.58
N TYR A 46 7.84 11.31 -4.13
CA TYR A 46 8.90 11.30 -3.14
C TYR A 46 10.27 11.34 -3.80
N GLU A 47 10.46 10.55 -4.85
CA GLU A 47 11.70 10.48 -5.59
C GLU A 47 11.39 10.20 -7.06
N SER A 48 12.08 10.94 -7.93
CA SER A 48 12.18 10.63 -9.34
C SER A 48 13.63 10.27 -9.59
N SER A 49 13.87 9.02 -9.99
CA SER A 49 15.21 8.49 -10.16
C SER A 49 15.48 8.16 -11.61
N LEU A 50 16.76 8.12 -11.95
CA LEU A 50 17.20 7.71 -13.26
C LEU A 50 17.65 6.24 -13.21
N ASP A 51 17.02 5.40 -14.02
CA ASP A 51 17.35 3.99 -14.20
C ASP A 51 18.67 3.86 -14.96
N LEU A 52 19.73 3.57 -14.21
CA LEU A 52 21.09 3.47 -14.73
C LEU A 52 21.26 2.34 -15.74
N GLY A 53 20.54 1.23 -15.57
CA GLY A 53 20.61 0.10 -16.49
C GLY A 53 20.08 0.51 -17.86
N LYS A 54 18.89 1.12 -17.89
CA LYS A 54 18.29 1.62 -19.14
C LYS A 54 19.11 2.75 -19.76
N LEU A 55 19.73 3.60 -18.95
CA LEU A 55 20.60 4.65 -19.47
C LEU A 55 21.86 4.07 -20.11
N GLN A 56 22.48 3.05 -19.50
CA GLN A 56 23.67 2.36 -20.03
C GLN A 56 23.38 1.50 -21.26
N ASP A 57 22.13 1.06 -21.48
CA ASP A 57 21.72 0.40 -22.72
C ASP A 57 21.84 1.31 -23.95
N ILE A 58 21.86 2.64 -23.75
CA ILE A 58 22.20 3.59 -24.81
C ILE A 58 23.70 3.47 -25.10
N PRO A 59 24.11 3.08 -26.33
CA PRO A 59 25.51 2.75 -26.62
C PRO A 59 26.53 3.84 -26.26
N LYS A 60 26.15 5.12 -26.38
CA LYS A 60 26.99 6.27 -26.02
C LYS A 60 27.19 6.46 -24.53
N LEU A 61 26.35 5.86 -23.70
CA LEU A 61 26.30 6.05 -22.25
C LEU A 61 26.78 4.81 -21.47
N LYS A 62 27.24 3.76 -22.17
CA LYS A 62 27.70 2.48 -21.61
C LYS A 62 28.85 2.57 -20.58
N GLY A 63 29.47 3.75 -20.44
CA GLY A 63 30.52 4.04 -19.45
C GLY A 63 30.08 4.84 -18.23
N LEU A 64 28.81 5.24 -18.12
CA LEU A 64 28.29 5.99 -16.97
C LEU A 64 28.26 5.13 -15.71
N THR A 65 28.93 5.54 -14.65
CA THR A 65 28.84 4.88 -13.34
C THR A 65 27.89 5.64 -12.41
N PRO A 66 27.31 4.98 -11.37
CA PRO A 66 26.53 5.67 -10.36
C PRO A 66 27.27 6.85 -9.70
N ASP A 67 28.59 6.74 -9.55
CA ASP A 67 29.42 7.80 -8.97
C ASP A 67 29.50 9.04 -9.88
N MET A 68 29.50 8.85 -11.20
CA MET A 68 29.43 9.93 -12.20
C MET A 68 28.05 10.58 -12.30
N LEU A 69 27.08 10.09 -11.52
CA LEU A 69 25.69 10.57 -11.51
C LEU A 69 25.28 11.16 -10.18
N LYS A 70 26.14 11.05 -9.17
CA LYS A 70 25.83 11.44 -7.80
C LYS A 70 25.79 12.97 -7.68
N GLY A 71 24.58 13.52 -7.66
CA GLY A 71 24.34 14.97 -7.58
C GLY A 71 24.41 15.69 -8.94
N ASP A 72 24.61 14.96 -10.03
CA ASP A 72 24.69 15.50 -11.38
C ASP A 72 23.33 15.59 -12.07
N TYR A 73 22.27 15.08 -11.45
CA TYR A 73 20.90 15.28 -11.89
C TYR A 73 19.94 15.49 -10.73
N LYS A 74 18.84 16.17 -11.02
CA LYS A 74 17.71 16.35 -10.11
C LYS A 74 16.45 16.35 -10.95
N ILE A 75 15.51 15.50 -10.58
CA ILE A 75 14.17 15.50 -11.20
C ILE A 75 13.20 16.08 -10.19
N THR A 76 12.49 17.14 -10.58
CA THR A 76 11.53 17.86 -9.74
C THR A 76 10.15 17.83 -10.36
N LEU A 77 9.12 17.84 -9.50
CA LEU A 77 7.77 18.14 -9.93
C LEU A 77 7.65 19.64 -10.23
N VAL A 78 7.01 19.97 -11.34
CA VAL A 78 6.62 21.36 -11.64
C VAL A 78 5.30 21.66 -10.92
N GLY A 79 5.38 22.42 -9.84
CA GLY A 79 4.25 22.85 -9.01
C GLY A 79 4.13 22.10 -7.67
N ASP A 80 3.22 22.58 -6.81
CA ASP A 80 3.13 22.16 -5.40
C ASP A 80 2.02 21.12 -5.13
N LYS A 81 1.63 20.32 -6.14
CA LYS A 81 0.53 19.37 -5.97
C LYS A 81 0.94 18.22 -5.05
N THR A 82 0.16 17.99 -4.00
CA THR A 82 0.47 17.02 -2.93
C THR A 82 -0.62 15.97 -2.68
N ASP A 83 -1.72 16.05 -3.43
CA ASP A 83 -2.91 15.20 -3.37
C ASP A 83 -3.12 14.46 -4.70
N LEU A 84 -2.05 13.86 -5.24
CA LEU A 84 -2.10 13.22 -6.55
C LEU A 84 -3.02 12.00 -6.54
N LYS A 85 -3.77 11.84 -7.64
CA LYS A 85 -4.68 10.72 -7.89
C LYS A 85 -4.47 10.08 -9.25
N ASN A 86 -4.92 8.84 -9.41
CA ASN A 86 -4.89 8.15 -10.70
C ASN A 86 -5.57 8.98 -11.79
N GLY A 87 -4.93 9.08 -12.95
CA GLY A 87 -5.33 9.91 -14.08
C GLY A 87 -4.87 11.37 -14.00
N ASP A 88 -4.30 11.82 -12.89
CA ASP A 88 -3.65 13.13 -12.85
C ASP A 88 -2.44 13.15 -13.78
N LYS A 89 -2.26 14.26 -14.46
CA LYS A 89 -1.09 14.54 -15.30
C LYS A 89 -0.17 15.48 -14.55
N VAL A 90 1.06 15.03 -14.33
CA VAL A 90 2.09 15.79 -13.60
C VAL A 90 3.24 16.13 -14.51
N LYS A 91 3.76 17.36 -14.37
CA LYS A 91 4.93 17.78 -15.12
C LYS A 91 6.21 17.58 -14.32
N LEU A 92 7.21 16.98 -14.93
CA LEU A 92 8.54 16.76 -14.38
C LEU A 92 9.55 17.66 -15.08
N HIS A 93 10.50 18.17 -14.32
CA HIS A 93 11.64 18.90 -14.80
C HIS A 93 12.92 18.15 -14.45
N LEU A 94 13.77 17.89 -15.44
CA LEU A 94 15.10 17.33 -15.24
C LEU A 94 16.14 18.43 -15.31
N GLU A 95 16.82 18.66 -14.19
CA GLU A 95 18.07 19.40 -14.11
C GLU A 95 19.22 18.40 -14.17
N TYR A 96 20.29 18.71 -14.93
CA TYR A 96 21.49 17.89 -14.96
C TYR A 96 22.73 18.69 -15.40
N ASN A 97 23.92 18.14 -15.14
CA ASN A 97 25.20 18.74 -15.49
C ASN A 97 25.50 18.66 -17.00
N LYS A 98 24.85 19.51 -17.80
CA LYS A 98 24.95 19.51 -19.27
C LYS A 98 26.39 19.50 -19.80
N ASP A 99 27.29 20.23 -19.13
CA ASP A 99 28.68 20.37 -19.56
C ASP A 99 29.45 19.05 -19.44
N LEU A 100 29.20 18.28 -18.37
CA LEU A 100 29.79 16.95 -18.18
C LEU A 100 29.38 16.01 -19.32
N TYR A 101 28.08 15.92 -19.62
CA TYR A 101 27.59 15.00 -20.65
C TYR A 101 28.02 15.40 -22.06
N LYS A 102 28.05 16.70 -22.33
CA LYS A 102 28.53 17.21 -23.61
C LYS A 102 30.04 16.97 -23.78
N ARG A 103 30.84 17.15 -22.73
CA ARG A 103 32.30 16.95 -22.79
C ARG A 103 32.67 15.47 -22.90
N ASP A 104 32.07 14.63 -22.06
CA ASP A 104 32.53 13.24 -21.88
C ASP A 104 31.83 12.26 -22.83
N PHE A 105 30.63 12.59 -23.31
CA PHE A 105 29.81 11.72 -24.16
C PHE A 105 29.35 12.37 -25.47
N ASN A 106 29.57 13.68 -25.66
CA ASN A 106 29.05 14.47 -26.79
C ASN A 106 27.54 14.35 -26.99
N VAL A 107 26.80 14.39 -25.88
CA VAL A 107 25.34 14.27 -25.83
C VAL A 107 24.71 15.36 -24.98
N GLU A 108 23.49 15.75 -25.33
CA GLU A 108 22.59 16.58 -24.53
C GLU A 108 21.31 15.77 -24.31
N PHE A 109 20.90 15.60 -23.06
CA PHE A 109 19.63 14.95 -22.77
C PHE A 109 18.46 15.84 -23.17
N LYS A 110 17.53 15.20 -23.86
CA LYS A 110 16.21 15.66 -24.19
C LYS A 110 15.22 14.85 -23.35
N PHE A 111 14.20 15.51 -22.84
CA PHE A 111 13.15 14.89 -22.04
C PHE A 111 11.81 15.50 -22.48
N GLU A 112 11.03 14.78 -23.29
CA GLU A 112 9.92 15.39 -24.05
C GLU A 112 8.49 14.89 -23.82
N PRO A 113 8.18 13.79 -23.12
CA PRO A 113 7.04 13.78 -22.23
C PRO A 113 7.53 14.28 -20.87
N THR A 114 7.51 15.60 -20.71
CA THR A 114 7.59 16.19 -19.37
C THR A 114 6.35 15.87 -18.55
N GLU A 115 5.31 15.29 -19.15
CA GLU A 115 4.06 14.94 -18.49
C GLU A 115 3.96 13.43 -18.24
N VAL A 116 3.82 13.02 -16.99
CA VAL A 116 3.56 11.63 -16.59
C VAL A 116 2.14 11.53 -16.06
N THR A 117 1.44 10.47 -16.43
CA THR A 117 0.11 10.17 -15.89
C THR A 117 0.29 9.32 -14.64
N ILE A 118 -0.31 9.74 -13.53
CA ILE A 118 -0.32 8.99 -12.28
C ILE A 118 -1.22 7.76 -12.46
N GLU A 119 -0.69 6.59 -12.18
CA GLU A 119 -1.42 5.32 -12.31
C GLU A 119 -0.98 4.35 -11.21
N GLY A 120 -1.81 3.34 -10.91
CA GLY A 120 -1.49 2.27 -9.96
C GLY A 120 -1.55 2.66 -8.49
N LEU A 121 -2.04 3.85 -8.13
CA LEU A 121 -2.27 4.18 -6.73
C LEU A 121 -3.49 3.42 -6.20
N PRO A 122 -3.40 2.73 -5.06
CA PRO A 122 -4.57 2.14 -4.41
C PRO A 122 -5.46 3.24 -3.85
N ASP A 123 -6.77 3.00 -3.82
CA ASP A 123 -7.70 3.87 -3.14
C ASP A 123 -7.42 3.88 -1.63
N LYS A 124 -7.73 4.99 -0.97
CA LYS A 124 -7.71 5.01 0.50
C LYS A 124 -8.89 4.24 1.03
N LEU A 125 -8.64 3.33 1.97
CA LEU A 125 -9.69 2.78 2.81
C LEU A 125 -9.96 3.76 3.96
N THR A 126 -11.06 4.51 3.86
CA THR A 126 -11.47 5.52 4.85
C THR A 126 -12.85 5.24 5.43
N ASP A 127 -13.69 4.55 4.65
CA ASP A 127 -15.00 4.08 5.07
C ASP A 127 -15.08 2.56 4.89
N ILE A 128 -15.65 1.91 5.90
CA ILE A 128 -15.88 0.48 5.92
C ILE A 128 -16.85 0.03 4.81
N ASN A 129 -17.72 0.95 4.37
CA ASN A 129 -18.65 0.73 3.27
C ASN A 129 -17.96 0.61 1.89
N GLN A 130 -16.67 0.96 1.79
CA GLN A 130 -15.88 0.72 0.59
C GLN A 130 -15.52 -0.77 0.41
N ILE A 131 -15.63 -1.56 1.48
CA ILE A 131 -15.38 -3.01 1.42
C ILE A 131 -16.64 -3.70 0.90
N SER A 132 -16.51 -4.40 -0.22
CA SER A 132 -17.60 -5.17 -0.81
C SER A 132 -18.01 -6.36 0.06
N LYS A 133 -19.24 -6.85 -0.14
CA LYS A 133 -19.74 -8.06 0.54
C LYS A 133 -18.83 -9.27 0.33
N GLU A 134 -18.35 -9.48 -0.90
CA GLU A 134 -17.46 -10.60 -1.23
C GLU A 134 -16.10 -10.50 -0.53
N GLN A 135 -15.56 -9.29 -0.40
CA GLN A 135 -14.33 -9.06 0.37
C GLN A 135 -14.57 -9.36 1.85
N TRP A 136 -15.68 -8.88 2.42
CA TRP A 136 -16.07 -9.21 3.78
C TRP A 136 -16.13 -10.72 4.01
N GLU A 137 -16.84 -11.46 3.17
CA GLU A 137 -16.94 -12.93 3.27
C GLU A 137 -15.56 -13.61 3.34
N LYS A 138 -14.58 -13.14 2.55
CA LYS A 138 -13.20 -13.64 2.61
C LYS A 138 -12.51 -13.32 3.94
N ILE A 139 -12.67 -12.10 4.46
CA ILE A 139 -12.12 -11.69 5.77
C ILE A 139 -12.72 -12.57 6.87
N TYR A 140 -14.04 -12.75 6.88
CA TYR A 140 -14.75 -13.61 7.85
C TYR A 140 -14.21 -15.03 7.84
N LEU A 141 -14.10 -15.65 6.66
CA LEU A 141 -13.59 -17.01 6.53
C LEU A 141 -12.16 -17.13 7.06
N ALA A 142 -11.33 -16.14 6.79
CA ALA A 142 -9.95 -16.17 7.23
C ALA A 142 -9.80 -15.91 8.74
N ALA A 143 -10.55 -14.96 9.31
CA ALA A 143 -10.57 -14.68 10.74
C ALA A 143 -11.02 -15.92 11.53
N ASN A 144 -12.11 -16.56 11.09
CA ASN A 144 -12.62 -17.80 11.71
C ASN A 144 -11.59 -18.92 11.62
N LYS A 145 -10.99 -19.15 10.45
CA LYS A 145 -9.95 -20.18 10.27
C LYS A 145 -8.74 -19.94 11.17
N TYR A 146 -8.30 -18.69 11.28
CA TYR A 146 -7.19 -18.32 12.17
C TYR A 146 -7.55 -18.58 13.63
N PHE A 147 -8.73 -18.16 14.06
CA PHE A 147 -9.20 -18.36 15.43
C PHE A 147 -9.41 -19.84 15.78
N GLU A 148 -9.94 -20.65 14.87
CA GLU A 148 -10.09 -22.09 15.06
C GLU A 148 -8.76 -22.79 15.35
N ASN A 149 -7.66 -22.35 14.71
CA ASN A 149 -6.33 -22.89 14.97
C ASN A 149 -5.86 -22.54 16.39
N ILE A 150 -6.08 -21.30 16.83
CA ILE A 150 -5.78 -20.85 18.20
C ILE A 150 -6.60 -21.65 19.21
N ALA A 151 -7.91 -21.79 18.95
CA ALA A 151 -8.81 -22.51 19.83
C ALA A 151 -8.38 -23.97 20.00
N LYS A 152 -7.93 -24.64 18.93
CA LYS A 152 -7.39 -26.00 18.99
C LYS A 152 -6.10 -26.07 19.82
N GLU A 153 -5.16 -25.14 19.58
CA GLU A 153 -3.89 -25.09 20.33
C GLU A 153 -4.12 -24.87 21.83
N LYS A 154 -4.99 -23.92 22.18
CA LYS A 154 -5.29 -23.55 23.57
C LYS A 154 -6.37 -24.40 24.23
N LYS A 155 -6.95 -25.37 23.50
CA LYS A 155 -8.05 -26.24 23.95
C LYS A 155 -9.29 -25.47 24.41
N PHE A 156 -9.62 -24.39 23.71
CA PHE A 156 -10.85 -23.64 23.93
C PHE A 156 -12.06 -24.43 23.45
N ASN A 157 -13.15 -24.39 24.22
CA ASN A 157 -14.39 -25.09 23.91
C ASN A 157 -15.51 -24.08 23.64
N ASN A 158 -16.56 -24.51 22.92
CA ASN A 158 -17.76 -23.71 22.65
C ASN A 158 -17.48 -22.32 22.08
N VAL A 159 -16.54 -22.24 21.15
CA VAL A 159 -16.14 -21.00 20.49
C VAL A 159 -17.28 -20.44 19.64
N LYS A 160 -17.55 -19.13 19.75
CA LYS A 160 -18.51 -18.42 18.91
C LYS A 160 -18.04 -17.00 18.62
N LEU A 161 -18.29 -16.51 17.41
CA LEU A 161 -18.12 -15.09 17.09
C LEU A 161 -19.31 -14.31 17.68
N GLU A 162 -19.03 -13.30 18.49
CA GLU A 162 -20.03 -12.51 19.21
C GLU A 162 -20.21 -11.12 18.63
N ARG A 163 -19.11 -10.45 18.24
CA ARG A 163 -19.11 -9.08 17.73
C ARG A 163 -18.04 -8.87 16.68
N ILE A 164 -18.28 -7.90 15.81
CA ILE A 164 -17.23 -7.26 15.01
C ILE A 164 -17.24 -5.79 15.29
N LEU A 165 -16.06 -5.26 15.56
CA LEU A 165 -15.83 -3.88 15.91
C LEU A 165 -15.04 -3.20 14.79
N LYS A 166 -15.34 -1.93 14.58
CA LYS A 166 -14.47 -0.98 13.88
C LYS A 166 -13.89 -0.05 14.93
N PHE A 167 -12.58 0.07 14.98
CA PHE A 167 -11.91 1.05 15.83
C PHE A 167 -11.76 2.38 15.07
N GLU A 168 -11.98 3.49 15.76
CA GLU A 168 -11.64 4.80 15.21
C GLU A 168 -10.15 5.03 15.40
N ASP A 169 -9.46 5.25 14.29
CA ASP A 169 -8.07 5.71 14.28
C ASP A 169 -7.97 6.97 13.42
N ASN A 170 -7.01 7.83 13.75
CA ASN A 170 -6.64 8.99 12.95
C ASN A 170 -5.76 8.60 11.74
N ASN A 171 -5.40 7.32 11.62
CA ASN A 171 -4.55 6.82 10.54
C ASN A 171 -5.21 6.96 9.16
N THR A 172 -4.44 7.47 8.21
CA THR A 172 -4.90 7.77 6.86
C THR A 172 -4.77 6.54 5.96
N GLY A 173 -5.90 5.96 5.51
CA GLY A 173 -5.93 4.93 4.47
C GLY A 173 -6.04 3.47 4.95
N GLN A 174 -6.22 3.25 6.25
CA GLN A 174 -6.49 1.93 6.83
C GLN A 174 -7.67 1.97 7.81
N ILE A 175 -8.30 0.81 8.04
CA ILE A 175 -9.34 0.63 9.06
C ILE A 175 -9.00 -0.57 9.93
N ASP A 176 -8.91 -0.33 11.23
CA ASP A 176 -8.70 -1.39 12.22
C ASP A 176 -10.03 -2.02 12.62
N ILE A 177 -10.06 -3.35 12.63
CA ILE A 177 -11.22 -4.14 12.99
C ILE A 177 -10.89 -5.18 14.05
N GLY A 178 -11.88 -5.55 14.85
CA GLY A 178 -11.76 -6.56 15.90
C GLY A 178 -12.88 -7.59 15.85
N PHE A 179 -12.53 -8.87 15.78
CA PHE A 179 -13.47 -9.98 15.91
C PHE A 179 -13.47 -10.48 17.35
N ILE A 180 -14.59 -10.31 18.05
CA ILE A 180 -14.74 -10.77 19.44
C ILE A 180 -15.31 -12.17 19.42
N TYR A 181 -14.53 -13.13 19.92
CA TYR A 181 -14.97 -14.50 20.10
C TYR A 181 -15.23 -14.77 21.59
N SER A 182 -16.35 -15.42 21.89
CA SER A 182 -16.54 -16.10 23.16
C SER A 182 -15.92 -17.49 23.11
N TYR A 183 -15.46 -17.96 24.27
CA TYR A 183 -15.01 -19.33 24.44
C TYR A 183 -15.19 -19.76 25.90
N ARG A 184 -15.14 -21.07 26.12
CA ARG A 184 -15.03 -21.65 27.46
C ARG A 184 -13.63 -22.18 27.70
N SER A 185 -13.04 -21.78 28.83
CA SER A 185 -11.77 -22.31 29.30
C SER A 185 -11.89 -23.80 29.69
N ASN A 186 -10.76 -24.45 30.01
CA ASN A 186 -10.76 -25.81 30.54
C ASN A 186 -11.57 -25.96 31.84
N ASN A 187 -11.72 -24.86 32.60
CA ASN A 187 -12.53 -24.82 33.82
C ASN A 187 -14.01 -24.52 33.54
N ASN A 188 -14.42 -24.55 32.27
CA ASN A 188 -15.78 -24.26 31.80
C ASN A 188 -16.25 -22.82 32.08
N GLU A 189 -15.33 -21.89 32.33
CA GLU A 189 -15.64 -20.47 32.53
C GLU A 189 -15.77 -19.78 31.18
N LEU A 190 -16.79 -18.92 31.04
CA LEU A 190 -16.96 -18.07 29.87
C LEU A 190 -15.90 -16.97 29.87
N SER A 191 -15.23 -16.81 28.74
CA SER A 191 -14.26 -15.75 28.48
C SER A 191 -14.44 -15.22 27.07
N TYR A 192 -13.82 -14.07 26.79
CA TYR A 192 -13.80 -13.47 25.45
C TYR A 192 -12.36 -13.19 25.02
N ILE A 193 -12.17 -13.04 23.72
CA ILE A 193 -10.89 -12.67 23.11
C ILE A 193 -11.14 -11.88 21.84
N CYS A 194 -10.33 -10.86 21.60
CA CYS A 194 -10.38 -10.06 20.38
C CYS A 194 -9.27 -10.48 19.41
N LEU A 195 -9.65 -10.80 18.18
CA LEU A 195 -8.72 -10.96 17.07
C LEU A 195 -8.73 -9.68 16.23
N ASN A 196 -7.61 -8.97 16.17
CA ASN A 196 -7.51 -7.69 15.48
C ASN A 196 -6.89 -7.87 14.09
N ASP A 197 -7.31 -7.04 13.13
CA ASP A 197 -6.64 -6.89 11.83
C ASP A 197 -6.70 -5.41 11.40
N SER A 198 -5.75 -5.01 10.57
CA SER A 198 -5.69 -3.67 9.97
C SER A 198 -5.91 -3.81 8.47
N LEU A 199 -7.06 -3.35 8.01
CA LEU A 199 -7.46 -3.45 6.61
C LEU A 199 -6.97 -2.24 5.82
N LYS A 200 -6.43 -2.47 4.63
CA LYS A 200 -6.06 -1.41 3.67
C LYS A 200 -6.12 -1.92 2.24
N PHE A 201 -6.21 -1.04 1.24
CA PHE A 201 -6.12 -1.46 -0.15
C PHE A 201 -4.66 -1.60 -0.61
N LYS A 202 -4.40 -2.60 -1.47
CA LYS A 202 -3.17 -2.82 -2.22
C LYS A 202 -3.25 -2.23 -3.61
N VAL A 203 -2.13 -2.22 -4.34
CA VAL A 203 -1.87 -1.61 -5.66
C VAL A 203 -2.91 -1.90 -6.77
N ASP A 204 -3.85 -2.83 -6.58
CA ASP A 204 -4.96 -3.11 -7.50
C ASP A 204 -6.37 -2.92 -6.90
N ASN A 205 -6.47 -2.11 -5.83
CA ASN A 205 -7.68 -1.99 -5.00
C ASN A 205 -8.15 -3.32 -4.38
N GLU A 206 -7.30 -4.34 -4.37
CA GLU A 206 -7.52 -5.54 -3.58
C GLU A 206 -7.32 -5.23 -2.10
N LEU A 207 -8.18 -5.79 -1.26
CA LEU A 207 -8.07 -5.59 0.18
C LEU A 207 -6.94 -6.45 0.75
N GLU A 208 -6.05 -5.83 1.51
CA GLU A 208 -5.11 -6.50 2.40
C GLU A 208 -5.81 -6.90 3.70
N TYR A 209 -5.80 -8.19 3.98
CA TYR A 209 -6.26 -8.82 5.22
C TYR A 209 -5.42 -10.08 5.46
N ASN A 210 -5.59 -10.73 6.62
CA ASN A 210 -4.79 -11.86 7.13
C ASN A 210 -3.55 -11.48 7.93
N ASN A 211 -3.42 -10.21 8.33
CA ASN A 211 -2.45 -9.81 9.34
C ASN A 211 -3.07 -9.94 10.75
N PHE A 212 -3.95 -10.94 10.90
CA PHE A 212 -4.66 -11.21 12.13
C PHE A 212 -3.68 -11.40 13.27
N SER A 213 -3.80 -10.53 14.26
CA SER A 213 -3.03 -10.60 15.48
C SER A 213 -3.98 -10.67 16.66
N ILE A 214 -3.68 -11.59 17.55
CA ILE A 214 -3.97 -11.35 18.96
C ILE A 214 -2.78 -10.46 19.38
N ASN A 215 -3.03 -9.20 19.71
CA ASN A 215 -1.99 -8.23 19.99
C ASN A 215 -1.58 -8.31 21.47
N LEU A 216 -0.39 -8.88 21.76
CA LEU A 216 0.04 -9.28 23.11
C LEU A 216 -0.09 -8.22 24.22
N ALA A 217 -0.03 -6.92 23.91
CA ALA A 217 -0.23 -5.84 24.88
C ALA A 217 -1.71 -5.62 25.24
N LEU A 218 -2.62 -5.74 24.27
CA LEU A 218 -4.08 -5.67 24.45
C LEU A 218 -4.65 -6.99 25.01
N ASP A 219 -4.00 -8.11 24.68
CA ASP A 219 -4.50 -9.44 24.99
C ASP A 219 -4.27 -9.90 26.42
N SER A 220 -3.21 -9.39 27.06
CA SER A 220 -2.97 -9.70 28.47
C SER A 220 -4.19 -9.39 29.33
N ILE A 221 -4.98 -8.37 28.95
CA ILE A 221 -6.23 -8.00 29.62
C ILE A 221 -7.33 -9.05 29.41
N TRP A 222 -7.50 -9.55 28.18
CA TRP A 222 -8.45 -10.63 27.89
C TRP A 222 -8.13 -11.93 28.66
N PHE A 223 -6.87 -12.17 29.00
CA PHE A 223 -6.49 -13.30 29.85
C PHE A 223 -6.41 -12.96 31.35
N ASN A 224 -6.51 -11.69 31.72
CA ASN A 224 -6.36 -11.23 33.09
C ASN A 224 -7.72 -10.91 33.73
N LYS A 225 -8.18 -11.86 34.54
CA LYS A 225 -9.43 -11.76 35.30
C LYS A 225 -9.49 -10.59 36.30
N PHE A 226 -8.38 -9.94 36.64
CA PHE A 226 -8.43 -8.73 37.46
C PHE A 226 -9.04 -7.54 36.72
N PHE A 227 -8.94 -7.51 35.38
CA PHE A 227 -9.41 -6.39 34.57
C PHE A 227 -10.78 -6.62 33.94
N ILE A 228 -11.26 -7.87 33.89
CA ILE A 228 -12.52 -8.21 33.23
C ILE A 228 -13.41 -9.04 34.17
N ASP A 229 -14.58 -8.49 34.47
CA ASP A 229 -15.68 -9.23 35.08
C ASP A 229 -16.55 -9.87 33.99
N TYR A 230 -16.29 -11.15 33.70
CA TYR A 230 -17.02 -11.93 32.70
C TYR A 230 -18.48 -12.24 33.08
N SER A 231 -18.94 -11.86 34.28
CA SER A 231 -20.36 -11.94 34.65
C SER A 231 -21.19 -10.80 34.06
N LYS A 232 -20.55 -9.73 33.57
CA LYS A 232 -21.21 -8.58 32.97
C LYS A 232 -21.63 -8.84 31.53
N PRO A 233 -22.65 -8.12 31.02
CA PRO A 233 -22.99 -8.11 29.61
C PRO A 233 -21.77 -7.72 28.76
N LEU A 234 -21.63 -8.34 27.58
CA LEU A 234 -20.47 -8.11 26.71
C LEU A 234 -20.29 -6.61 26.36
N ASN A 235 -21.36 -5.86 26.16
CA ASN A 235 -21.28 -4.42 25.88
C ASN A 235 -20.65 -3.64 27.06
N GLU A 236 -20.92 -4.02 28.31
CA GLU A 236 -20.29 -3.40 29.48
C GLU A 236 -18.80 -3.75 29.55
N ILE A 237 -18.45 -5.00 29.26
CA ILE A 237 -17.05 -5.47 29.19
C ILE A 237 -16.29 -4.67 28.12
N LEU A 238 -16.82 -4.58 26.91
CA LEU A 238 -16.21 -3.86 25.80
C LEU A 238 -16.07 -2.37 26.10
N ASN A 239 -17.08 -1.74 26.71
CA ASN A 239 -16.99 -0.34 27.12
C ASN A 239 -15.91 -0.13 28.19
N ASN A 240 -15.79 -1.04 29.16
CA ASN A 240 -14.74 -0.94 30.16
C ASN A 240 -13.34 -1.07 29.53
N ILE A 241 -13.14 -2.10 28.69
CA ILE A 241 -11.84 -2.35 28.05
C ILE A 241 -11.48 -1.19 27.12
N TYR A 242 -12.33 -0.88 26.15
CA TYR A 242 -11.94 0.03 25.08
C TYR A 242 -12.09 1.50 25.46
N THR A 243 -13.19 1.88 26.12
CA THR A 243 -13.43 3.27 26.49
C THR A 243 -12.67 3.68 27.76
N ASN A 244 -12.68 2.85 28.81
CA ASN A 244 -12.08 3.24 30.09
C ASN A 244 -10.58 2.91 30.16
N VAL A 245 -10.19 1.69 29.78
CA VAL A 245 -8.80 1.24 29.89
C VAL A 245 -7.96 1.77 28.73
N TYR A 246 -8.35 1.46 27.49
CA TYR A 246 -7.58 1.86 26.30
C TYR A 246 -7.88 3.26 25.78
N LYS A 247 -8.99 3.87 26.22
CA LYS A 247 -9.44 5.18 25.76
C LYS A 247 -9.54 5.28 24.24
N CYS A 248 -9.88 4.17 23.59
CA CYS A 248 -10.16 4.14 22.16
C CYS A 248 -11.67 4.19 21.91
N LYS A 249 -12.03 4.79 20.78
CA LYS A 249 -13.40 4.78 20.30
C LYS A 249 -13.59 3.62 19.35
N TYR A 250 -14.76 2.99 19.42
CA TYR A 250 -15.13 1.90 18.55
C TYR A 250 -16.62 1.96 18.22
N SER A 251 -16.98 1.30 17.12
CA SER A 251 -18.37 1.07 16.72
C SER A 251 -18.58 -0.40 16.44
N ILE A 252 -19.80 -0.89 16.67
CA ILE A 252 -20.18 -2.28 16.39
C ILE A 252 -20.62 -2.36 14.93
N LEU A 253 -19.88 -3.11 14.13
CA LEU A 253 -20.23 -3.42 12.74
C LEU A 253 -21.23 -4.57 12.64
N TRP A 254 -21.10 -5.55 13.52
CA TRP A 254 -21.97 -6.74 13.55
C TRP A 254 -22.07 -7.31 14.97
N SER A 255 -23.21 -7.93 15.28
CA SER A 255 -23.49 -8.56 16.57
C SER A 255 -24.30 -9.84 16.38
N ALA A 256 -23.97 -10.90 17.13
CA ALA A 256 -24.73 -12.15 17.14
C ALA A 256 -26.13 -12.02 17.77
N GLU A 257 -26.37 -10.98 18.56
CA GLU A 257 -27.65 -10.72 19.23
C GLU A 257 -28.68 -10.00 18.34
N ASN A 258 -28.26 -9.49 17.17
CA ASN A 258 -29.09 -8.70 16.25
C ASN A 258 -29.23 -9.35 14.87
#